data_AF-A0A355FP47-F1
#
_entry.id   AF-A0A355FP47-F1
#
_cell.length_a   1.000
_cell.length_b   1.000
_cell.length_c   1.000
_cell.angle_alpha   90.00
_cell.angle_beta   90.00
_cell.angle_gamma   90.00
#
_symmetry.space_group_name_H-M   'P 1'
#
loop_
_entity.id
_entity.type
_entity.pdbx_description
1 polymer ?
#
loop_
_entity_poly.entity_id
_entity_poly.type
_entity_poly.pdbx_seq_one_letter_code
_entity_poly.pdbx_strand_id
1 'polypeptide(L)' 'MNKTRQFMNKVLQPFTTLDQDQLQQLEEYLKLVLEVNQGKNLTAITDWEEAVVKHLYDSLIVMHWA' A
#
# COMPACT_ATOMS: atom_id res chain seq x y z
N MET A 1 -3.55 16.83 -0.37
CA MET A 1 -3.39 15.35 -0.35
C MET A 1 -4.56 14.73 0.38
N ASN A 2 -5.13 13.64 -0.15
CA ASN A 2 -6.18 12.87 0.51
C ASN A 2 -5.64 12.20 1.80
N LYS A 3 -6.49 12.00 2.82
CA LYS A 3 -6.15 11.36 4.10
C LYS A 3 -5.53 9.97 3.90
N THR A 4 -6.03 9.18 2.94
CA THR A 4 -5.51 7.84 2.60
C THR A 4 -4.07 7.88 2.10
N ARG A 5 -3.73 8.83 1.21
CA ARG A 5 -2.36 9.03 0.72
C ARG A 5 -1.43 9.54 1.82
N GLN A 6 -1.92 10.41 2.71
CA GLN A 6 -1.14 10.86 3.88
C GLN A 6 -0.79 9.70 4.81
N PHE A 7 -1.76 8.83 5.09
CA PHE A 7 -1.52 7.63 5.89
C PHE A 7 -0.50 6.71 5.23
N MET A 8 -0.67 6.40 3.94
CA MET A 8 0.25 5.56 3.18
C MET A 8 1.68 6.11 3.21
N ASN A 9 1.87 7.40 2.92
CA ASN A 9 3.19 8.04 2.96
C ASN A 9 3.82 7.99 4.36
N LYS A 10 3.01 8.09 5.42
CA LYS A 10 3.51 7.97 6.80
C LYS A 10 3.98 6.55 7.11
N VAL A 11 3.24 5.53 6.69
CA VAL A 11 3.60 4.12 6.91
C VAL A 11 4.83 3.72 6.09
N LEU A 12 4.92 4.21 4.85
CA LEU A 12 6.02 3.88 3.93
C LEU A 12 7.26 4.77 4.08
N GLN A 13 7.25 5.74 4.99
CA GLN A 13 8.39 6.62 5.27
C GLN A 13 9.74 5.89 5.47
N PRO A 14 9.81 4.69 6.09
CA PRO A 14 11.08 3.98 6.24
C PRO A 14 11.74 3.53 4.92
N PHE A 15 10.98 3.44 3.83
CA PHE A 15 11.47 3.01 2.52
C PHE A 15 11.98 4.20 1.71
N THR A 16 13.14 4.75 2.13
CA THR A 16 13.71 6.00 1.57
C THR A 16 14.13 5.92 0.09
N THR A 17 14.19 4.73 -0.48
CA THR A 17 14.53 4.50 -1.89
C THR A 17 13.33 4.64 -2.83
N LEU A 18 12.11 4.73 -2.31
CA LEU A 18 10.90 4.91 -3.12
C LEU A 18 10.78 6.34 -3.63
N ASP A 19 10.72 6.50 -4.95
CA ASP A 19 10.43 7.79 -5.57
C ASP A 19 8.91 8.09 -5.61
N GLN A 20 8.55 9.29 -6.08
CA GLN A 20 7.14 9.72 -6.13
C GLN A 20 6.30 8.88 -7.11
N ASP A 21 6.90 8.40 -8.20
CA ASP A 21 6.21 7.60 -9.20
C ASP A 21 5.92 6.20 -8.66
N GLN A 22 6.88 5.60 -7.95
CA GLN A 22 6.72 4.33 -7.25
C GLN A 22 5.66 4.43 -6.14
N LEU A 23 5.67 5.51 -5.35
CA LEU A 23 4.63 5.75 -4.34
C LEU A 23 3.24 5.85 -4.98
N GLN A 24 3.13 6.51 -6.13
CA GLN A 24 1.88 6.61 -6.87
C GLN A 24 1.44 5.24 -7.43
N GLN A 25 2.36 4.44 -7.97
CA GLN A 25 2.08 3.09 -8.44
C GLN A 25 1.57 2.18 -7.31
N LEU A 26 2.16 2.26 -6.11
CA LEU A 26 1.68 1.51 -4.94
C LEU A 26 0.28 1.95 -4.51
N GLU A 27 -0.01 3.25 -4.56
CA GLU A 27 -1.35 3.78 -4.28
C GLU A 27 -2.40 3.25 -5.27
N GLU A 28 -2.08 3.30 -6.57
CA GLU A 28 -2.95 2.82 -7.65
C GLU A 28 -3.15 1.30 -7.60
N TYR A 29 -2.07 0.55 -7.33
CA TYR A 29 -2.11 -0.89 -7.14
C TYR A 29 -3.06 -1.27 -5.99
N LEU A 30 -2.91 -0.65 -4.82
CA LEU A 30 -3.73 -0.99 -3.65
C LEU A 30 -5.21 -0.64 -3.86
N LYS A 31 -5.49 0.49 -4.55
CA LYS A 31 -6.86 0.84 -4.96
C LYS A 31 -7.47 -0.23 -5.86
N LEU A 32 -6.72 -0.69 -6.87
CA LEU A 32 -7.17 -1.73 -7.79
C LEU A 32 -7.45 -3.04 -7.04
N VAL A 33 -6.58 -3.43 -6.11
CA VAL A 33 -6.78 -4.63 -5.28
C VAL A 33 -8.09 -4.55 -4.51
N LEU A 34 -8.35 -3.42 -3.83
CA LEU A 34 -9.57 -3.25 -3.02
C LEU A 34 -10.83 -3.16 -3.89
N GLU A 35 -10.77 -2.51 -5.05
CA GLU A 35 -11.88 -2.46 -6.00
C GLU A 35 -12.24 -3.86 -6.51
N VAL A 36 -11.25 -4.61 -7.00
CA VAL A 36 -11.47 -5.97 -7.51
C VAL A 36 -11.89 -6.93 -6.40
N ASN A 37 -11.41 -6.73 -5.16
CA ASN A 37 -11.77 -7.56 -4.02
C ASN A 37 -13.29 -7.60 -3.76
N GLN A 38 -14.02 -6.52 -4.08
CA GLN A 38 -15.48 -6.43 -3.91
C GLN A 38 -16.26 -7.52 -4.67
N GLY A 39 -15.71 -8.06 -5.76
CA GLY A 39 -16.34 -9.10 -6.57
C GLY A 39 -15.56 -10.41 -6.68
N LYS A 40 -14.35 -10.49 -6.08
CA LYS A 40 -13.43 -11.61 -6.29
C LYS A 40 -12.91 -12.28 -5.01
N ASN A 41 -13.12 -11.70 -3.82
CA ASN A 41 -12.62 -12.24 -2.54
C ASN A 41 -11.11 -12.54 -2.56
N LEU A 42 -10.31 -11.62 -3.09
CA LEU A 42 -8.85 -11.71 -3.15
C LEU A 42 -8.20 -11.74 -1.77
N THR A 43 -8.80 -11.04 -0.80
CA THR A 43 -8.31 -10.94 0.57
C THR A 43 -9.46 -10.66 1.53
N ALA A 44 -9.34 -11.10 2.78
CA ALA A 44 -10.27 -10.73 3.84
C ALA A 44 -10.16 -9.24 4.25
N ILE A 45 -9.07 -8.57 3.87
CA ILE A 45 -8.79 -7.17 4.22
C ILE A 45 -9.50 -6.24 3.23
N THR A 46 -10.38 -5.38 3.74
CA THR A 46 -11.13 -4.40 2.93
C THR A 46 -10.83 -2.95 3.31
N ASP A 47 -10.25 -2.73 4.50
CA ASP A 47 -9.88 -1.40 4.96
C ASP A 47 -8.57 -0.92 4.32
N TRP A 48 -8.52 0.37 3.96
CA TRP A 48 -7.37 0.98 3.32
C TRP A 48 -6.12 0.97 4.21
N GLU A 49 -6.27 1.37 5.47
CA GLU A 49 -5.14 1.51 6.39
C GLU A 49 -4.57 0.14 6.73
N GLU A 50 -5.43 -0.85 6.95
CA GLU A 50 -5.03 -2.24 7.15
C GLU A 50 -4.31 -2.81 5.91
N ALA A 51 -4.83 -2.56 4.71
CA ALA A 51 -4.21 -3.01 3.47
C ALA A 51 -2.84 -2.37 3.21
N VAL A 52 -2.66 -1.09 3.56
CA VAL A 52 -1.35 -0.42 3.48
C VAL A 52 -0.32 -1.13 4.38
N VAL A 53 -0.69 -1.51 5.60
CA VAL A 53 0.23 -2.18 6.53
C VAL A 53 0.46 -3.63 6.10
N LYS A 54 -0.62 -4.40 5.90
CA LYS A 54 -0.56 -5.85 5.72
C LYS A 54 -0.17 -6.32 4.33
N HIS A 55 -0.37 -5.48 3.30
CA HIS A 55 0.02 -5.83 1.93
C HIS A 55 1.25 -5.04 1.49
N LEU A 56 1.26 -3.72 1.64
CA LEU A 56 2.39 -2.92 1.16
C LEU A 56 3.61 -3.01 2.09
N TYR A 57 3.47 -2.62 3.36
CA TYR A 57 4.60 -2.60 4.30
C TYR A 57 5.19 -4.00 4.52
N ASP A 58 4.34 -4.99 4.79
CA ASP A 58 4.76 -6.39 5.00
C ASP A 58 5.51 -6.98 3.77
N SER A 59 5.17 -6.54 2.54
CA SER A 59 5.90 -6.97 1.34
C SER A 59 7.21 -6.21 1.15
N LEU A 60 7.20 -4.89 1.36
CA LEU A 60 8.35 -4.02 1.14
C LEU A 60 9.45 -4.22 2.18
N ILE A 61 9.14 -4.65 3.39
CA ILE A 61 10.14 -4.86 4.45
C ILE A 61 11.19 -5.90 4.06
N VAL A 62 10.84 -6.85 3.17
CA VAL A 62 11.79 -7.83 2.62
C VAL A 62 12.92 -7.15 1.84
N MET A 63 12.66 -6.00 1.21
CA MET A 63 13.65 -5.21 0.48
C MET A 63 14.54 -4.37 1.41
N HIS A 64 14.18 -4.23 2.68
CA HIS A 64 14.92 -3.41 3.64
C HIS A 64 16.10 -4.16 4.29
N TRP A 65 16.20 -5.48 4.08
CA TRP A 65 17.20 -6.35 4.71
C TRP A 65 18.28 -6.82 3.71
N ALA A 66 18.26 -6.30 2.48
CA ALA A 66 19.26 -6.50 1.46
C ALA A 66 20.17 -5.27 1.34
#